data_AF-A0A821X1V3-F1
#
_entry.id   AF-A0A821X1V3-F1
#
_cell.length_a   1.000
_cell.length_b   1.000
_cell.length_c   1.000
_cell.angle_alpha   90.00
_cell.angle_beta   90.00
_cell.angle_gamma   90.00
#
_symmetry.space_group_name_H-M   'P 1'
#
loop_
_entity.id
_entity.type
_entity.pdbx_description
1 polymer ?
#
loop_
_entity_poly.entity_id
_entity_poly.type
_entity_poly.pdbx_seq_one_letter_code
_entity_poly.pdbx_strand_id
1 'polypeptide(L)'
;MSSNLSAKGNPPFGENLKFALKSYFTEYKTPKFVLIHSVQYTALLRSIQIVIIAYSTLYMLIYQKGYQKHDTTVISSVTLKLKGIGQVDMPQNKTIILDVADYVVPPSENNAIFVMTNFVQTNQRRSTCSENIKLEQAICTSDSICSNQPFIPTMNGRWTGRCLFTPETNIVNQTRTAIKNPKGVCEYA
;
A
#
# COMPACT_ATOMS: atom_id res chain seq x y z
N MET A 1 7.12 0.09 -79.00
CA MET A 1 6.63 -0.21 -80.35
C MET A 1 5.25 0.42 -80.48
N SER A 2 5.15 1.45 -81.34
CA SER A 2 3.95 2.13 -81.90
C SER A 2 2.78 2.52 -80.96
N SER A 3 2.63 3.79 -80.58
CA SER A 3 2.08 4.95 -81.33
C SER A 3 0.55 5.06 -81.26
N ASN A 4 0.05 6.18 -80.71
CA ASN A 4 -0.98 7.03 -81.31
C ASN A 4 -1.32 8.21 -80.38
N LEU A 5 -0.60 9.33 -80.57
CA LEU A 5 -1.05 10.65 -80.12
C LEU A 5 -2.13 11.11 -81.09
N SER A 6 -3.39 11.00 -80.70
CA SER A 6 -4.49 11.68 -81.38
C SER A 6 -4.59 13.09 -80.81
N ALA A 7 -3.95 14.04 -81.51
CA ALA A 7 -4.05 15.46 -81.24
C ALA A 7 -5.48 15.93 -81.58
N LYS A 8 -6.30 16.20 -80.56
CA LYS A 8 -7.62 16.81 -80.72
C LYS A 8 -7.50 18.30 -80.41
N GLY A 9 -7.88 19.13 -81.37
CA GLY A 9 -7.72 20.58 -81.39
C GLY A 9 -8.31 21.31 -80.18
N ASN A 10 -7.73 22.47 -79.89
CA ASN A 10 -7.92 23.25 -78.66
C ASN A 10 -9.20 24.12 -78.72
N PRO A 11 -10.19 23.96 -77.81
CA PRO A 11 -11.35 24.86 -77.68
C PRO A 11 -11.06 26.07 -76.74
N PRO A 12 -11.91 27.12 -76.71
CA PRO A 12 -11.52 28.47 -76.27
C PRO A 12 -11.22 28.63 -74.76
N PHE A 13 -10.38 29.63 -74.46
CA PHE A 13 -9.68 29.91 -73.19
C PHE A 13 -10.52 29.87 -71.89
N GLY A 14 -11.84 30.14 -71.93
CA GLY A 14 -12.73 30.18 -70.76
C GLY A 14 -13.27 28.81 -70.29
N GLU A 15 -13.38 27.82 -71.18
CA GLU A 15 -13.80 26.45 -70.84
C GLU A 15 -12.66 25.67 -70.14
N ASN A 16 -11.40 26.04 -70.43
CA ASN A 16 -10.20 25.36 -69.92
C ASN A 16 -10.01 25.51 -68.41
N LEU A 17 -10.42 26.64 -67.81
CA LEU A 17 -10.28 26.86 -66.36
C LEU A 17 -11.34 26.08 -65.57
N LYS A 18 -12.60 26.07 -66.03
CA LYS A 18 -13.67 25.27 -65.41
C LYS A 18 -13.37 23.78 -65.53
N PHE A 19 -12.86 23.34 -66.67
CA PHE A 19 -12.46 21.95 -66.89
C PHE A 19 -11.22 21.57 -66.06
N ALA A 20 -10.22 22.44 -65.97
CA ALA A 20 -9.03 22.23 -65.14
C ALA A 20 -9.36 22.16 -63.65
N LEU A 21 -10.17 23.09 -63.13
CA LEU A 21 -10.60 23.09 -61.73
C LEU A 21 -11.48 21.86 -61.40
N LYS A 22 -12.36 21.46 -62.33
CA LYS A 22 -13.16 20.23 -62.19
C LYS A 22 -12.27 18.98 -62.21
N SER A 23 -11.28 18.92 -63.09
CA SER A 23 -10.34 17.79 -63.13
C SER A 23 -9.50 17.69 -61.84
N TYR A 24 -9.08 18.82 -61.26
CA TYR A 24 -8.26 18.84 -60.05
C TYR A 24 -9.02 18.40 -58.79
N PHE A 25 -10.29 18.81 -58.64
CA PHE A 25 -11.12 18.40 -57.50
C PHE A 25 -11.69 16.97 -57.62
N THR A 26 -11.76 16.43 -58.84
CA THR A 26 -12.33 15.09 -59.09
C THR A 26 -11.25 14.03 -59.39
N GLU A 27 -9.97 14.42 -59.43
CA GLU A 27 -8.86 13.47 -59.56
C GLU A 27 -8.43 12.92 -58.20
N TYR A 28 -8.78 11.66 -57.95
CA TYR A 28 -8.18 10.88 -56.88
C TYR A 28 -7.10 9.97 -57.48
N LYS A 29 -5.84 10.36 -57.30
CA LYS A 29 -4.68 9.56 -57.74
C LYS A 29 -4.45 8.43 -56.75
N THR A 30 -4.81 7.20 -57.13
CA THR A 30 -4.42 5.99 -56.38
C THR A 30 -3.02 5.54 -56.78
N PRO A 31 -2.23 5.03 -55.83
CA PRO A 31 -0.95 4.40 -56.16
C PRO A 31 -1.20 3.21 -57.08
N LYS A 32 -0.43 3.13 -58.17
CA LYS A 32 -0.50 2.01 -59.10
C LYS A 32 0.28 0.84 -58.52
N PHE A 33 -0.41 -0.22 -58.11
CA PHE A 33 0.21 -1.43 -57.59
C PHE A 33 0.66 -2.35 -58.72
N VAL A 34 1.82 -2.98 -58.56
CA VAL A 34 2.33 -4.02 -59.46
C VAL A 34 2.13 -5.37 -58.77
N LEU A 35 1.37 -6.26 -59.41
CA LEU A 35 1.10 -7.59 -58.87
C LEU A 35 2.17 -8.58 -59.35
N ILE A 36 2.89 -9.18 -58.42
CA ILE A 36 3.90 -10.21 -58.72
C ILE A 36 3.29 -11.58 -58.42
N HIS A 37 3.00 -12.35 -59.46
CA HIS A 37 2.45 -13.70 -59.33
C HIS A 37 3.54 -14.71 -58.94
N SER A 38 3.69 -14.95 -57.64
CA SER A 38 4.61 -15.96 -57.12
C SER A 38 4.09 -16.58 -55.83
N VAL A 39 4.12 -17.92 -55.75
CA VAL A 39 3.54 -18.66 -54.62
C VAL A 39 4.34 -18.45 -53.34
N GLN A 40 5.67 -18.44 -53.43
CA GLN A 40 6.57 -18.33 -52.27
C GLN A 40 6.42 -16.99 -51.53
N TYR A 41 6.47 -15.88 -52.26
CA TYR A 41 6.32 -14.53 -51.65
C TYR A 41 4.90 -14.30 -51.13
N THR A 42 3.89 -14.85 -51.82
CA THR A 42 2.50 -14.79 -51.34
C THR A 42 2.32 -15.57 -50.04
N ALA A 43 2.90 -16.77 -49.93
CA ALA A 43 2.85 -17.57 -48.71
C ALA A 43 3.52 -16.85 -47.53
N LEU A 44 4.69 -16.26 -47.74
CA LEU A 44 5.41 -15.50 -46.71
C LEU A 44 4.56 -14.33 -46.20
N LEU A 45 4.06 -13.48 -47.11
CA LEU A 45 3.27 -12.30 -46.72
C LEU A 45 1.95 -12.68 -46.04
N ARG A 46 1.28 -13.75 -46.49
CA ARG A 46 0.06 -14.26 -45.85
C ARG A 46 0.33 -14.86 -44.47
N SER A 47 1.45 -15.56 -44.29
CA SER A 47 1.83 -16.11 -42.98
C SER A 47 2.06 -15.00 -41.95
N ILE A 48 2.75 -13.92 -42.33
CA ILE A 48 2.99 -12.77 -41.45
C ILE A 48 1.65 -12.10 -41.08
N GLN A 49 0.73 -11.93 -42.04
CA GLN A 49 -0.61 -11.41 -41.76
C GLN A 49 -1.37 -12.29 -40.76
N ILE A 50 -1.33 -13.61 -40.91
CA ILE A 50 -1.98 -14.54 -39.98
C ILE A 50 -1.37 -14.43 -38.59
N VAL A 51 -0.04 -14.35 -38.47
CA VAL A 51 0.65 -14.19 -37.17
C VAL A 51 0.22 -12.90 -36.48
N ILE A 52 0.15 -11.77 -37.21
CA ILE A 52 -0.28 -10.49 -36.65
C ILE A 52 -1.73 -10.56 -36.17
N ILE A 53 -2.64 -11.15 -36.97
CA ILE A 53 -4.06 -11.30 -36.60
C ILE A 53 -4.21 -12.23 -35.39
N ALA A 54 -3.49 -13.35 -35.38
CA ALA A 54 -3.53 -14.32 -34.29
C ALA A 54 -3.00 -13.69 -32.99
N TYR A 55 -1.84 -13.03 -33.02
CA TYR A 55 -1.28 -12.33 -31.86
C TYR A 55 -2.24 -11.25 -31.35
N SER A 56 -2.78 -10.41 -32.23
CA SER A 56 -3.71 -9.35 -31.86
C SER A 56 -4.97 -9.91 -31.20
N THR A 57 -5.52 -11.01 -31.73
CA THR A 57 -6.75 -11.63 -31.19
C THR A 57 -6.47 -12.37 -29.88
N LEU A 58 -5.46 -13.23 -29.85
CA LEU A 58 -5.14 -14.04 -28.67
C LEU A 58 -4.67 -13.17 -27.50
N TYR A 59 -3.80 -12.20 -27.76
CA TYR A 59 -3.23 -11.36 -26.71
C TYR A 59 -4.13 -10.18 -26.34
N MET A 60 -4.47 -9.30 -27.29
CA MET A 60 -5.18 -8.06 -26.95
C MET A 60 -6.67 -8.32 -26.66
N LEU A 61 -7.32 -9.21 -27.41
CA LEU A 61 -8.75 -9.44 -27.22
C LEU A 61 -9.02 -10.49 -26.14
N ILE A 62 -8.34 -11.64 -26.16
CA ILE A 62 -8.65 -12.72 -25.20
C ILE A 62 -7.91 -12.50 -23.88
N TYR A 63 -6.59 -12.37 -23.91
CA TYR A 63 -5.80 -12.27 -22.67
C TYR A 63 -6.03 -10.94 -21.94
N GLN A 64 -5.92 -9.81 -22.64
CA GLN A 64 -6.14 -8.48 -22.06
C GLN A 64 -7.63 -8.09 -21.95
N LYS A 65 -8.55 -8.87 -22.52
CA LYS A 65 -9.99 -8.55 -22.58
C LYS A 65 -10.28 -7.14 -23.08
N GLY A 66 -9.52 -6.65 -24.07
CA GLY A 66 -9.63 -5.27 -24.57
C GLY A 66 -11.00 -4.89 -25.17
N TYR A 67 -11.89 -5.86 -25.38
CA TYR A 67 -13.29 -5.63 -25.75
C TYR A 67 -14.18 -5.19 -24.56
N GLN A 68 -13.69 -5.32 -23.32
CA GLN A 68 -14.41 -4.94 -22.11
C GLN A 68 -13.90 -3.59 -21.59
N LYS A 69 -14.82 -2.74 -21.13
CA LYS A 69 -14.46 -1.57 -20.32
C LYS A 69 -14.26 -2.03 -18.89
N HIS A 70 -13.05 -1.89 -18.36
CA HIS A 70 -12.76 -2.16 -16.96
C HIS A 70 -13.03 -0.89 -16.15
N ASP A 71 -13.99 -0.97 -15.24
CA ASP A 71 -14.18 0.07 -14.23
C ASP A 71 -13.18 -0.16 -13.11
N THR A 72 -12.22 0.76 -12.97
CA THR A 72 -11.19 0.72 -11.92
C THR A 72 -11.68 1.35 -10.61
N THR A 73 -12.81 2.06 -10.64
CA THR A 73 -13.35 2.78 -9.50
C THR A 73 -14.40 1.96 -8.78
N VAL A 74 -13.96 0.89 -8.12
CA VAL A 74 -14.83 0.11 -7.24
C VAL A 74 -14.99 0.86 -5.92
N ILE A 75 -16.20 1.35 -5.65
CA ILE A 75 -16.58 1.91 -4.35
C ILE A 75 -17.13 0.77 -3.50
N SER A 76 -16.34 0.31 -2.52
CA SER A 76 -16.77 -0.71 -1.56
C SER A 76 -16.90 -0.13 -0.16
N SER A 77 -17.97 -0.49 0.55
CA SER A 77 -18.16 -0.17 1.97
C SER A 77 -18.43 -1.46 2.73
N VAL A 78 -17.73 -1.67 3.84
CA VAL A 78 -17.91 -2.84 4.71
C VAL A 78 -18.38 -2.36 6.08
N THR A 79 -19.53 -2.87 6.52
CA THR A 79 -20.09 -2.60 7.85
C THR A 79 -20.07 -3.89 8.66
N LEU A 80 -19.37 -3.88 9.79
CA LEU A 80 -19.21 -5.04 10.67
C LEU A 80 -20.00 -4.82 11.97
N LYS A 81 -20.72 -5.85 12.41
CA LYS A 81 -21.44 -5.86 13.69
C LYS A 81 -21.06 -7.11 14.46
N LEU A 82 -20.42 -6.91 15.62
CA LEU A 82 -19.99 -7.98 16.50
C LEU A 82 -21.10 -8.32 17.51
N LYS A 83 -21.13 -9.59 17.91
CA LYS A 83 -22.04 -10.12 18.94
C LYS A 83 -21.28 -11.13 19.78
N GLY A 84 -21.39 -11.01 21.09
CA GLY A 84 -20.77 -11.94 22.02
C GLY A 84 -20.57 -11.30 23.39
N ILE A 85 -20.56 -12.14 24.41
CA ILE A 85 -20.20 -11.77 25.78
C ILE A 85 -18.99 -12.60 26.19
N GLY A 86 -18.05 -11.98 26.90
CA GLY A 86 -16.89 -12.62 27.50
C GLY A 86 -16.99 -12.58 29.02
N GLN A 87 -16.47 -13.60 29.68
CA GLN A 87 -16.30 -13.60 31.14
C GLN A 87 -14.81 -13.78 31.43
N VAL A 88 -14.25 -12.91 32.27
CA VAL A 88 -12.84 -12.95 32.67
C VAL A 88 -12.77 -12.93 34.18
N ASP A 89 -12.02 -13.88 34.74
CA ASP A 89 -11.76 -13.96 36.18
C ASP A 89 -10.46 -13.24 36.50
N MET A 90 -10.55 -12.14 37.25
CA MET A 90 -9.42 -11.33 37.68
C MET A 90 -8.91 -11.78 39.06
N PRO A 91 -7.63 -11.52 39.37
CA PRO A 91 -7.10 -11.73 40.72
C PRO A 91 -7.95 -10.99 41.77
N GLN A 92 -8.02 -11.53 42.98
CA GLN A 92 -8.91 -11.11 44.08
C GLN A 92 -10.39 -11.54 43.92
N ASN A 93 -10.65 -12.68 43.26
CA ASN A 93 -12.01 -13.24 43.06
C ASN A 93 -13.00 -12.26 42.42
N LYS A 94 -12.50 -11.42 41.51
CA LYS A 94 -13.33 -10.46 40.79
C LYS A 94 -13.61 -11.01 39.40
N THR A 95 -14.82 -11.52 39.18
CA THR A 95 -15.29 -11.86 37.84
C THR A 95 -15.82 -10.60 37.16
N ILE A 96 -15.35 -10.33 35.94
CA ILE A 96 -15.89 -9.28 35.08
C ILE A 96 -16.58 -9.90 33.87
N ILE A 97 -17.69 -9.30 33.46
CA ILE A 97 -18.38 -9.62 32.21
C ILE A 97 -18.05 -8.50 31.24
N LEU A 98 -17.58 -8.87 30.06
CA LEU A 98 -17.23 -7.95 28.98
C LEU A 98 -18.25 -8.10 27.86
N ASP A 99 -18.80 -7.00 27.39
CA ASP A 99 -19.68 -6.98 26.23
C ASP A 99 -19.00 -6.36 24.99
N VAL A 100 -19.75 -6.28 23.88
CA VAL A 100 -19.25 -5.70 22.63
C VAL A 100 -18.78 -4.25 22.79
N ALA A 101 -19.34 -3.48 23.73
CA ALA A 101 -18.93 -2.11 23.98
C ALA A 101 -17.59 -2.03 24.75
N ASP A 102 -17.24 -3.07 25.50
CA ASP A 102 -16.01 -3.11 26.30
C ASP A 102 -14.79 -3.55 25.49
N TYR A 103 -14.90 -4.61 24.68
CA TYR A 103 -13.74 -5.19 23.97
C TYR A 103 -13.56 -4.71 22.53
N VAL A 104 -14.47 -3.89 21.99
CA VAL A 104 -14.37 -3.32 20.62
C VAL A 104 -14.15 -1.82 20.67
N VAL A 105 -12.97 -1.37 20.24
CA VAL A 105 -12.59 0.06 20.30
C VAL A 105 -11.91 0.50 19.00
N PRO A 106 -12.45 1.51 18.28
CA PRO A 106 -13.73 2.17 18.51
C PRO A 106 -14.91 1.27 18.12
N PRO A 107 -16.13 1.51 18.65
CA PRO A 107 -17.29 0.65 18.39
C PRO A 107 -17.79 0.72 16.93
N SER A 108 -17.29 1.67 16.14
CA SER A 108 -17.65 1.83 14.73
C SER A 108 -16.46 2.39 13.97
N GLU A 109 -15.83 1.55 13.15
CA GLU A 109 -14.73 1.93 12.26
C GLU A 109 -15.00 1.39 10.85
N ASN A 110 -14.67 2.18 9.85
CA ASN A 110 -14.85 1.78 8.45
C ASN A 110 -13.68 0.87 8.04
N ASN A 111 -13.98 -0.29 7.47
CA ASN A 111 -13.01 -1.22 6.91
C ASN A 111 -11.99 -1.82 7.89
N ALA A 112 -12.14 -1.62 9.20
CA ALA A 112 -11.30 -2.22 10.23
C ALA A 112 -12.11 -2.56 11.49
N ILE A 113 -11.63 -3.53 12.27
CA ILE A 113 -12.14 -3.85 13.60
C ILE A 113 -10.97 -4.15 14.53
N PHE A 114 -11.10 -3.75 15.78
CA PHE A 114 -10.20 -4.12 16.86
C PHE A 114 -10.98 -4.90 17.91
N VAL A 115 -10.46 -6.06 18.31
CA VAL A 115 -11.07 -6.94 19.30
C VAL A 115 -10.05 -7.25 20.39
N MET A 116 -10.33 -6.81 21.61
CA MET A 116 -9.50 -7.05 22.78
C MET A 116 -9.67 -8.51 23.24
N THR A 117 -8.57 -9.27 23.22
CA THR A 117 -8.53 -10.67 23.66
C THR A 117 -7.81 -10.86 25.00
N ASN A 118 -6.98 -9.90 25.39
CA ASN A 118 -6.27 -9.89 26.67
C ASN A 118 -6.03 -8.43 27.09
N PHE A 119 -6.06 -8.16 28.39
CA PHE A 119 -5.79 -6.85 28.95
C PHE A 119 -5.12 -6.93 30.32
N VAL A 120 -4.33 -5.91 30.64
CA VAL A 120 -3.71 -5.73 31.95
C VAL A 120 -4.25 -4.43 32.53
N GLN A 121 -4.93 -4.51 33.67
CA GLN A 121 -5.49 -3.35 34.36
C GLN A 121 -4.56 -2.89 35.47
N THR A 122 -4.13 -1.62 35.42
CA THR A 122 -3.30 -0.98 36.45
C THR A 122 -4.03 0.21 37.07
N ASN A 123 -4.08 0.30 38.40
CA ASN A 123 -4.64 1.44 39.10
C ASN A 123 -3.56 2.51 39.31
N GLN A 124 -3.42 3.44 38.35
CA GLN A 124 -2.41 4.49 38.41
C GLN A 124 -2.93 5.76 39.11
N ARG A 125 -2.04 6.45 39.83
CA ARG A 125 -2.26 7.77 40.43
C ARG A 125 -1.07 8.65 40.11
N ARG A 126 -1.29 9.97 39.99
CA ARG A 126 -0.20 10.92 39.78
C ARG A 126 0.56 11.10 41.09
N SER A 127 1.76 10.56 41.13
CA SER A 127 2.72 10.66 42.24
C SER A 127 4.12 10.39 41.71
N THR A 128 5.13 10.58 42.55
CA THR A 128 6.46 10.05 42.25
C THR A 128 6.53 8.57 42.66
N CYS A 129 7.18 7.75 41.84
CA CYS A 129 7.36 6.33 42.12
C CYS A 129 8.66 5.80 41.50
N SER A 130 9.13 4.66 42.02
CA SER A 130 10.29 3.95 41.47
C SER A 130 9.95 3.28 40.14
N GLU A 131 10.86 3.36 39.18
CA GLU A 131 10.75 2.66 37.90
C GLU A 131 10.86 1.14 38.05
N ASN A 132 10.39 0.40 37.03
CA ASN A 132 10.44 -1.06 37.05
C ASN A 132 11.88 -1.59 36.98
N ILE A 133 12.25 -2.50 37.89
CA ILE A 133 13.59 -3.13 37.93
C ILE A 133 13.97 -3.91 36.67
N LYS A 134 12.98 -4.35 35.88
CA LYS A 134 13.21 -5.01 34.60
C LYS A 134 13.80 -4.07 33.54
N LEU A 135 13.68 -2.76 33.73
CA LEU A 135 14.26 -1.76 32.86
C LEU A 135 15.72 -1.53 33.26
N GLU A 136 16.65 -2.16 32.53
CA GLU A 136 18.10 -2.09 32.84
C GLU A 136 18.62 -0.64 32.89
N GLN A 137 18.03 0.24 32.07
CA GLN A 137 18.40 1.66 31.98
C GLN A 137 18.02 2.45 33.24
N ALA A 138 17.03 1.99 34.00
CA ALA A 138 16.59 2.65 35.23
C ALA A 138 17.42 2.22 36.46
N ILE A 139 18.34 1.26 36.30
CA ILE A 139 19.19 0.79 37.39
C ILE A 139 20.25 1.85 37.68
N CYS A 140 20.30 2.29 38.94
CA CYS A 140 21.21 3.32 39.41
C CYS A 140 22.03 2.85 40.61
N THR A 141 23.22 3.43 40.76
CA THR A 141 24.06 3.28 41.97
C THR A 141 24.18 4.59 42.74
N SER A 142 23.85 5.72 42.10
CA SER A 142 23.81 7.05 42.70
C SER A 142 22.83 7.95 41.96
N ASP A 143 22.39 9.03 42.62
CA ASP A 143 21.46 10.03 42.08
C ASP A 143 21.96 10.69 40.79
N SER A 144 23.29 10.81 40.63
CA SER A 144 23.91 11.43 39.45
C SER A 144 23.57 10.72 38.14
N ILE A 145 23.34 9.40 38.19
CA ILE A 145 22.95 8.60 37.03
C ILE A 145 21.53 9.00 36.60
N CYS A 146 20.60 9.10 37.55
CA CYS A 146 19.21 9.47 37.26
C CYS A 146 19.05 10.94 36.84
N SER A 147 19.96 11.84 37.26
CA SER A 147 19.87 13.27 36.90
C SER A 147 20.41 13.58 35.51
N ASN A 148 21.31 12.74 34.96
CA ASN A 148 22.08 13.05 33.75
C ASN A 148 21.63 12.28 32.50
N GLN A 149 20.52 11.54 32.57
CA GLN A 149 20.05 10.75 31.43
C GLN A 149 18.99 11.47 30.60
N PRO A 150 19.06 11.33 29.27
CA PRO A 150 18.02 11.83 28.38
C PRO A 150 16.74 11.02 28.54
N PHE A 151 15.59 11.63 28.25
CA PHE A 151 14.32 10.92 28.20
C PHE A 151 14.34 9.86 27.09
N ILE A 152 14.05 8.60 27.46
CA ILE A 152 14.00 7.47 26.53
C ILE A 152 12.53 7.08 26.33
N PRO A 153 12.07 6.75 25.11
CA PRO A 153 10.66 6.38 24.86
C PRO A 153 10.14 5.17 25.66
N THR A 154 11.03 4.34 26.21
CA THR A 154 10.69 3.16 27.03
C THR A 154 10.38 3.51 28.49
N MET A 155 10.62 4.75 28.91
CA MET A 155 10.39 5.19 30.28
C MET A 155 8.91 5.51 30.55
N ASN A 156 8.46 5.25 31.79
CA ASN A 156 7.06 5.48 32.18
C ASN A 156 6.76 6.92 32.62
N GLY A 157 7.79 7.75 32.81
CA GLY A 157 7.64 9.15 33.20
C GLY A 157 8.97 9.93 33.21
N ARG A 158 8.95 11.16 33.73
CA ARG A 158 10.15 12.00 33.79
C ARG A 158 10.90 11.73 35.08
N TRP A 159 12.20 11.45 34.97
CA TRP A 159 13.02 11.21 36.16
C TRP A 159 13.18 12.45 37.03
N THR A 160 13.12 12.25 38.35
CA THR A 160 13.30 13.29 39.36
C THR A 160 14.79 13.55 39.68
N GLY A 161 15.67 12.64 39.25
CA GLY A 161 17.10 12.67 39.55
C GLY A 161 17.48 11.91 40.83
N ARG A 162 16.55 11.19 41.47
CA ARG A 162 16.80 10.41 42.69
C ARG A 162 16.91 8.91 42.41
N CYS A 163 17.83 8.25 43.10
CA CYS A 163 18.02 6.80 43.07
C CYS A 163 17.45 6.16 44.34
N LEU A 164 16.45 5.28 44.18
CA LEU A 164 15.76 4.61 45.28
C LEU A 164 16.28 3.18 45.47
N PHE A 165 16.65 2.84 46.70
CA PHE A 165 17.07 1.49 47.08
C PHE A 165 15.92 0.79 47.83
N THR A 166 15.01 0.14 47.10
CA THR A 166 13.90 -0.60 47.72
C THR A 166 14.31 -2.02 48.11
N PRO A 167 13.64 -2.69 49.07
CA PRO A 167 13.96 -4.06 49.46
C PRO A 167 13.92 -5.04 48.27
N GLU A 168 13.03 -4.81 47.31
CA GLU A 168 12.87 -5.57 46.06
C GLU A 168 14.13 -5.51 45.17
N THR A 169 14.86 -4.39 45.19
CA THR A 169 16.11 -4.22 44.43
C THR A 169 17.30 -4.99 45.02
N ASN A 170 17.24 -5.34 46.31
CA ASN A 170 18.28 -6.12 46.97
C ASN A 170 18.19 -7.63 46.69
N ILE A 171 17.02 -8.12 46.22
CA ILE A 171 16.77 -9.56 45.99
C ILE A 171 17.44 -10.06 44.70
N VAL A 172 17.68 -9.19 43.71
CA VAL A 172 18.41 -9.55 42.47
C VAL A 172 19.89 -9.88 42.75
N ASN A 173 20.43 -9.41 43.87
CA ASN A 173 21.83 -9.65 44.25
C ASN A 173 22.06 -11.02 44.91
N GLN A 174 21.03 -11.83 45.17
CA GLN A 174 21.18 -13.08 45.93
C GLN A 174 21.50 -14.32 45.10
N THR A 175 21.42 -14.30 43.76
CA THR A 175 21.60 -15.53 42.97
C THR A 175 22.93 -15.69 42.23
N ARG A 176 23.80 -14.68 42.10
CA ARG A 176 25.19 -14.90 41.63
C ARG A 176 26.17 -13.89 42.24
N THR A 177 27.08 -14.41 43.08
CA THR A 177 28.41 -13.86 43.45
C THR A 177 28.46 -12.53 44.22
N ALA A 178 29.03 -12.60 45.44
CA ALA A 178 29.81 -11.58 46.17
C ALA A 178 29.36 -10.10 46.10
N ILE A 179 29.05 -9.54 47.28
CA ILE A 179 28.70 -8.14 47.56
C ILE A 179 29.54 -7.16 46.71
N LYS A 180 28.94 -6.64 45.63
CA LYS A 180 29.44 -5.50 44.85
C LYS A 180 28.29 -4.55 44.58
N ASN A 181 28.21 -3.52 45.42
CA ASN A 181 27.32 -2.36 45.42
C ASN A 181 25.80 -2.63 45.39
N PRO A 182 25.01 -2.05 46.33
CA PRO A 182 23.56 -2.07 46.20
C PRO A 182 23.16 -1.37 44.89
N LYS A 183 22.28 -2.00 44.12
CA LYS A 183 21.71 -1.44 42.89
C LYS A 183 20.31 -0.93 43.24
N GLY A 184 20.08 0.35 43.03
CA GLY A 184 18.76 0.99 43.16
C GLY A 184 18.10 1.16 41.80
N VAL A 185 16.93 1.81 41.81
CA VAL A 185 16.18 2.19 40.61
C VAL A 185 15.83 3.68 40.64
N CYS A 186 15.84 4.33 39.49
CA CYS A 186 15.53 5.76 39.38
C CYS A 186 14.05 6.04 39.70
N GLU A 187 13.79 7.16 40.38
CA GLU A 187 12.45 7.69 40.63
C GLU A 187 11.96 8.53 39.44
N TYR A 188 10.70 8.36 39.09
CA TYR A 188 10.01 9.14 38.05
C TYR A 188 8.73 9.80 38.58
N ALA A 189 8.27 10.81 37.86
CA ALA A 189 7.07 11.61 38.12
C ALA A 189 6.18 11.74 36.88
#